data_AF-A0AAU7U520-F1
#
_entry.id   AF-A0AAU7U520-F1
#
_cell.length_a   1.000
_cell.length_b   1.000
_cell.length_c   1.000
_cell.angle_alpha   90.00
_cell.angle_beta   90.00
_cell.angle_gamma   90.00
#
_symmetry.space_group_name_H-M   'P 1'
#
loop_
_entity.id
_entity.type
_entity.pdbx_description
1 polymer ?
#
loop_
_entity_poly.entity_id
_entity_poly.type
_entity_poly.pdbx_seq_one_letter_code
_entity_poly.pdbx_strand_id
1 'polypeptide(L)'
;MHKPVSLALRWLLLSVSLAACGATTPLPHTSTVAIVPEFGAQTVQSVGAPRIQTLAGAFVTAGAFVTAGAFVTAGAFVTAGAFVTAGAFVTADPSVWTAALDLSTVPSGPNNTFTANGPIWQTVGLQQAQQQTPQLGDGITVAVIDSGIDLPHAAFTGHLSASRRDFLDGDDVPQEGGSPSDIAFGHGTGVADIILQVAPRATIMPLRALQPDGSGDTREIAAAIRYAVQHGAQIINASVASEPDADLDAALSEAAAAGVYVVLSAGNTGASPVLYPARTASGTGATAASTLSVGSSSTSGVRSSFSSYGEDLEVLAPGEGVATAYPGNHAAVWRGTSFAAPMVSGGLALALSHAGSAGVNVAARLSDTATNVDRVNAASLLPGKSTLGYGELNIAALVASLQ
;
A
#
# COMPACT_ATOMS: atom_id res chain seq x y z
N MET A 1 2.12 -36.50 41.93
CA MET A 1 1.29 -35.47 42.60
C MET A 1 1.53 -34.13 41.91
N HIS A 2 0.42 -33.47 41.55
CA HIS A 2 0.20 -32.08 41.06
C HIS A 2 1.07 -31.56 39.90
N LYS A 3 0.59 -31.56 38.64
CA LYS A 3 -0.49 -30.79 37.94
C LYS A 3 -0.23 -29.27 37.76
N PRO A 4 -0.42 -28.75 36.53
CA PRO A 4 -0.24 -27.33 36.17
C PRO A 4 -1.50 -26.50 36.46
N VAL A 5 -1.33 -25.18 36.58
CA VAL A 5 -2.44 -24.23 36.79
C VAL A 5 -2.62 -23.35 35.56
N SER A 6 -3.86 -23.32 35.07
CA SER A 6 -4.44 -22.39 34.10
C SER A 6 -5.44 -21.50 34.82
N LEU A 7 -5.42 -20.18 34.59
CA LEU A 7 -6.54 -19.26 34.82
C LEU A 7 -6.47 -18.16 33.74
N ALA A 8 -7.33 -18.18 32.72
CA ALA A 8 -8.73 -17.74 32.70
C ALA A 8 -8.89 -16.21 32.74
N LEU A 9 -8.97 -15.63 31.53
CA LEU A 9 -9.29 -14.25 31.21
C LEU A 9 -10.80 -13.99 31.46
N ARG A 10 -11.14 -12.98 32.26
CA ARG A 10 -12.52 -12.49 32.42
C ARG A 10 -12.62 -11.08 31.84
N TRP A 11 -13.55 -10.93 30.90
CA TRP A 11 -14.05 -9.68 30.34
C TRP A 11 -14.84 -8.89 31.39
N LEU A 12 -14.69 -7.56 31.41
CA LEU A 12 -15.69 -6.66 31.98
C LEU A 12 -15.97 -5.52 30.99
N LEU A 13 -17.14 -5.63 30.36
CA LEU A 13 -17.86 -4.56 29.68
C LEU A 13 -18.28 -3.52 30.72
N LEU A 14 -18.10 -2.22 30.43
CA LEU A 14 -18.85 -1.17 31.12
C LEU A 14 -19.57 -0.29 30.10
N SER A 15 -20.89 -0.33 30.21
CA SER A 15 -21.90 0.34 29.41
C SER A 15 -22.05 1.82 29.79
N VAL A 16 -22.51 2.60 28.82
CA VAL A 16 -22.92 4.01 28.92
C VAL A 16 -24.22 4.16 29.73
N SER A 17 -24.36 5.26 30.47
CA SER A 17 -25.66 5.85 30.82
C SER A 17 -25.58 7.39 30.89
N LEU A 18 -26.50 8.05 30.19
CA LEU A 18 -26.80 9.49 30.25
C LEU A 18 -27.67 9.83 31.47
N ALA A 19 -27.50 11.01 32.08
CA ALA A 19 -28.54 12.07 32.19
C ALA A 19 -28.17 13.23 33.17
N ALA A 20 -28.07 14.42 32.59
CA ALA A 20 -28.47 15.79 32.98
C ALA A 20 -28.66 16.31 34.44
N CYS A 21 -28.16 17.55 34.60
CA CYS A 21 -28.80 18.77 35.18
C CYS A 21 -28.45 19.25 36.62
N GLY A 22 -28.09 20.54 36.74
CA GLY A 22 -28.30 21.36 37.95
C GLY A 22 -27.13 22.24 38.41
N ALA A 23 -27.23 23.55 38.25
CA ALA A 23 -26.20 24.58 38.50
C ALA A 23 -25.95 24.95 39.99
N THR A 24 -24.78 25.54 40.29
CA THR A 24 -24.60 26.88 40.95
C THR A 24 -23.11 27.24 41.15
N THR A 25 -22.73 28.45 40.73
CA THR A 25 -21.46 29.19 40.92
C THR A 25 -21.51 30.05 42.21
N PRO A 26 -20.44 30.67 42.78
CA PRO A 26 -19.35 31.41 42.07
C PRO A 26 -17.90 31.42 42.64
N LEU A 27 -17.01 31.99 41.80
CA LEU A 27 -15.56 32.33 41.83
C LEU A 27 -15.11 33.24 43.03
N PRO A 28 -13.81 33.63 43.26
CA PRO A 28 -12.72 33.81 42.26
C PRO A 28 -11.20 33.72 42.67
N HIS A 29 -10.33 33.88 41.64
CA HIS A 29 -8.93 34.40 41.56
C HIS A 29 -7.72 33.65 42.19
N THR A 30 -6.68 33.35 41.38
CA THR A 30 -5.40 34.11 41.27
C THR A 30 -4.35 33.42 40.37
N SER A 31 -3.41 34.22 39.87
CA SER A 31 -2.55 34.01 38.70
C SER A 31 -1.14 33.44 38.96
N THR A 32 -0.53 33.02 37.85
CA THR A 32 0.84 32.59 37.48
C THR A 32 2.04 33.27 38.17
N VAL A 33 3.11 32.50 38.44
CA VAL A 33 4.53 32.95 38.44
C VAL A 33 5.46 31.83 37.94
N ALA A 34 6.35 32.16 37.00
CA ALA A 34 7.47 31.34 36.52
C ALA A 34 8.76 31.64 37.31
N ILE A 35 9.61 30.63 37.54
CA ILE A 35 10.97 30.80 38.08
C ILE A 35 11.96 29.89 37.31
N VAL A 36 13.03 30.49 36.81
CA VAL A 36 14.33 29.86 36.47
C VAL A 36 15.36 30.45 37.45
N PRO A 37 16.32 29.68 38.01
CA PRO A 37 17.73 30.02 37.77
C PRO A 37 18.75 28.85 37.80
N GLU A 38 19.72 28.97 36.89
CA GLU A 38 21.21 28.88 36.99
C GLU A 38 22.03 27.75 37.68
N PHE A 39 23.25 27.66 37.12
CA PHE A 39 24.32 26.66 37.18
C PHE A 39 25.08 26.50 38.51
N GLY A 40 25.60 25.29 38.74
CA GLY A 40 26.76 25.01 39.61
C GLY A 40 27.52 23.78 39.12
N ALA A 41 28.79 23.95 38.74
CA ALA A 41 29.67 22.88 38.27
C ALA A 41 30.27 22.08 39.45
N GLN A 42 30.21 20.76 39.38
CA GLN A 42 31.00 19.82 40.18
C GLN A 42 31.57 18.76 39.23
N THR A 43 32.89 18.62 39.21
CA THR A 43 33.63 17.64 38.43
C THR A 43 33.53 16.28 39.12
N VAL A 44 32.90 15.28 38.48
CA VAL A 44 32.94 13.88 38.90
C VAL A 44 33.69 13.07 37.84
N GLN A 45 34.70 12.34 38.30
CA GLN A 45 35.58 11.49 37.51
C GLN A 45 34.79 10.34 36.85
N SER A 46 35.12 10.07 35.59
CA SER A 46 34.54 9.08 34.70
C SER A 46 34.83 7.63 35.11
N VAL A 47 33.81 6.78 35.22
CA VAL A 47 33.79 5.38 34.71
C VAL A 47 32.33 4.98 34.45
N GLY A 48 31.96 4.68 33.20
CA GLY A 48 30.65 4.12 32.80
C GLY A 48 29.69 5.16 32.19
N ALA A 49 29.24 4.91 30.95
CA ALA A 49 28.61 5.87 30.04
C ALA A 49 27.43 6.70 30.62
N PRO A 50 27.31 8.00 30.26
CA PRO A 50 26.21 8.85 30.73
C PRO A 50 24.89 8.47 30.04
N ARG A 51 23.79 8.39 30.81
CA ARG A 51 22.43 8.41 30.26
C ARG A 51 22.09 9.83 29.78
N ILE A 52 21.81 9.98 28.49
CA ILE A 52 21.41 11.25 27.87
C ILE A 52 19.87 11.39 27.95
N GLN A 53 19.36 12.45 28.58
CA GLN A 53 17.97 12.90 28.37
C GLN A 53 17.93 13.65 27.05
N THR A 54 17.09 13.18 26.12
CA THR A 54 16.98 13.77 24.79
C THR A 54 15.81 14.75 24.72
N LEU A 55 16.10 16.04 24.64
CA LEU A 55 15.13 17.08 24.24
C LEU A 55 14.72 16.85 22.78
N ALA A 56 13.66 17.53 22.30
CA ALA A 56 13.34 17.56 20.87
C ALA A 56 14.62 17.90 20.08
N GLY A 57 15.13 16.91 19.34
CA GLY A 57 16.45 16.96 18.71
C GLY A 57 17.61 16.23 19.40
N ALA A 58 17.40 15.15 20.16
CA ALA A 58 18.53 14.32 20.66
C ALA A 58 18.24 12.79 20.59
N PHE A 59 19.32 11.97 20.56
CA PHE A 59 19.31 10.50 20.37
C PHE A 59 20.10 9.68 21.43
N VAL A 60 19.96 8.36 21.36
CA VAL A 60 20.11 7.25 22.34
C VAL A 60 21.55 6.67 22.51
N THR A 61 21.87 6.00 23.64
CA THR A 61 23.21 5.43 24.00
C THR A 61 23.27 3.89 24.06
N ALA A 62 24.41 3.31 23.64
CA ALA A 62 24.74 1.86 23.59
C ALA A 62 24.50 1.07 24.91
N GLY A 63 23.82 -0.08 24.80
CA GLY A 63 22.89 -0.65 25.79
C GLY A 63 21.43 -0.42 25.37
N ALA A 64 21.23 0.66 24.61
CA ALA A 64 20.27 0.81 23.54
C ALA A 64 21.03 1.10 22.23
N PHE A 65 20.62 0.53 21.10
CA PHE A 65 21.40 0.62 19.85
C PHE A 65 20.76 1.60 18.86
N VAL A 66 21.55 2.59 18.41
CA VAL A 66 21.29 3.45 17.23
C VAL A 66 22.64 3.81 16.60
N THR A 67 22.89 3.46 15.33
CA THR A 67 23.73 4.18 14.31
C THR A 67 23.85 3.33 13.02
N ALA A 68 23.92 3.86 11.79
CA ALA A 68 24.13 5.23 11.29
C ALA A 68 23.06 5.67 10.25
N GLY A 69 22.64 6.95 10.29
CA GLY A 69 21.71 7.59 9.33
C GLY A 69 20.36 8.08 9.87
N ALA A 70 20.06 7.93 11.18
CA ALA A 70 18.70 8.08 11.71
C ALA A 70 18.22 9.54 11.93
N PHE A 71 16.96 9.81 11.53
CA PHE A 71 16.04 10.76 12.17
C PHE A 71 14.82 10.00 12.71
N VAL A 72 14.43 10.23 13.97
CA VAL A 72 13.18 9.71 14.56
C VAL A 72 12.17 10.86 14.52
N THR A 73 11.16 10.74 13.68
CA THR A 73 10.01 11.66 13.64
C THR A 73 9.12 11.45 14.86
N ALA A 74 8.43 12.52 15.27
CA ALA A 74 7.51 12.46 16.40
C ALA A 74 6.41 11.42 16.14
N GLY A 75 6.33 10.40 17.00
CA GLY A 75 5.31 9.34 16.94
C GLY A 75 5.81 7.93 16.65
N ALA A 76 7.11 7.73 16.36
CA ALA A 76 7.67 6.39 16.16
C ALA A 76 8.09 5.71 17.48
N PHE A 77 7.78 4.42 17.64
CA PHE A 77 8.23 3.58 18.75
C PHE A 77 9.25 2.55 18.25
N VAL A 78 10.43 2.51 18.86
CA VAL A 78 11.44 1.47 18.61
C VAL A 78 11.38 0.49 19.78
N THR A 79 11.04 -0.77 19.52
CA THR A 79 11.00 -1.84 20.53
C THR A 79 12.40 -2.35 20.86
N ALA A 80 12.58 -2.76 22.12
CA ALA A 80 13.85 -3.28 22.60
C ALA A 80 14.23 -4.59 21.88
N GLY A 81 15.39 -4.62 21.22
CA GLY A 81 15.90 -5.77 20.46
C GLY A 81 16.00 -5.55 18.95
N ALA A 82 15.52 -4.42 18.42
CA ALA A 82 15.67 -4.08 17.01
C ALA A 82 17.13 -3.73 16.66
N PHE A 83 17.70 -4.43 15.68
CA PHE A 83 18.97 -4.05 15.05
C PHE A 83 18.66 -3.16 13.85
N VAL A 84 19.13 -1.91 13.86
CA VAL A 84 19.13 -1.05 12.68
C VAL A 84 20.39 -1.35 11.88
N THR A 85 20.30 -2.30 10.95
CA THR A 85 21.28 -2.40 9.86
C THR A 85 21.00 -1.27 8.88
N ALA A 86 22.06 -0.59 8.40
CA ALA A 86 21.91 0.41 7.35
C ALA A 86 21.10 -0.19 6.19
N GLY A 87 20.10 0.52 5.68
CA GLY A 87 19.12 0.15 4.66
C GLY A 87 17.99 1.18 4.68
N ALA A 88 17.42 1.57 3.54
CA ALA A 88 16.30 2.50 3.53
C ALA A 88 15.04 1.78 4.01
N PHE A 89 14.32 2.37 4.96
CA PHE A 89 13.10 1.81 5.51
C PHE A 89 11.92 2.09 4.57
N VAL A 90 11.15 1.06 4.27
CA VAL A 90 9.88 1.13 3.55
C VAL A 90 8.77 1.09 4.57
N THR A 91 7.74 1.92 4.40
CA THR A 91 6.47 1.76 5.12
C THR A 91 5.34 1.66 4.12
N ALA A 92 4.40 0.75 4.37
CA ALA A 92 3.06 0.89 3.83
C ALA A 92 2.37 2.04 4.60
N ASP A 93 1.97 3.09 3.88
CA ASP A 93 1.53 4.36 4.45
C ASP A 93 0.52 4.17 5.61
N PRO A 94 0.82 4.65 6.84
CA PRO A 94 -0.02 4.40 8.02
C PRO A 94 -1.45 4.99 7.93
N SER A 95 -1.72 5.89 7.00
CA SER A 95 -3.03 6.53 6.82
C SER A 95 -4.07 5.67 6.08
N VAL A 96 -3.66 4.54 5.50
CA VAL A 96 -4.50 3.52 4.82
C VAL A 96 -5.39 2.77 5.82
N TRP A 97 -4.91 2.57 7.04
CA TRP A 97 -5.34 1.45 7.88
C TRP A 97 -6.38 1.80 8.95
N THR A 98 -6.75 3.07 9.04
CA THR A 98 -7.74 3.55 10.03
C THR A 98 -9.17 3.50 9.53
N ALA A 99 -9.40 3.09 8.27
CA ALA A 99 -10.73 2.96 7.70
C ALA A 99 -11.33 1.60 8.03
N ALA A 100 -12.23 1.60 9.02
CA ALA A 100 -13.22 0.58 9.35
C ALA A 100 -13.13 -0.74 8.55
N LEU A 101 -12.35 -1.69 9.07
CA LEU A 101 -12.53 -3.12 8.77
C LEU A 101 -13.97 -3.51 9.16
N ASP A 102 -14.90 -3.48 8.21
CA ASP A 102 -16.16 -4.20 8.35
C ASP A 102 -15.87 -5.68 8.06
N LEU A 103 -15.42 -6.38 9.09
CA LEU A 103 -15.31 -7.84 9.12
C LEU A 103 -16.72 -8.44 9.23
N SER A 104 -17.50 -8.33 8.16
CA SER A 104 -18.77 -9.01 8.01
C SER A 104 -18.88 -9.69 6.65
N THR A 105 -19.82 -10.61 6.53
CA THR A 105 -20.08 -11.40 5.33
C THR A 105 -20.50 -10.49 4.18
N VAL A 106 -19.53 -9.91 3.46
CA VAL A 106 -19.79 -9.38 2.13
C VAL A 106 -20.18 -10.58 1.28
N PRO A 107 -21.38 -10.62 0.66
CA PRO A 107 -21.78 -11.76 -0.14
C PRO A 107 -20.76 -11.99 -1.26
N SER A 108 -19.96 -13.05 -1.14
CA SER A 108 -19.08 -13.51 -2.19
C SER A 108 -19.77 -14.65 -2.93
N GLY A 109 -19.85 -14.52 -4.25
CA GLY A 109 -20.21 -15.65 -5.11
C GLY A 109 -19.08 -16.68 -5.14
N PRO A 110 -19.28 -17.86 -5.74
CA PRO A 110 -18.25 -18.89 -5.93
C PRO A 110 -16.99 -18.43 -6.69
N ASN A 111 -16.95 -17.17 -7.16
CA ASN A 111 -15.86 -16.53 -7.90
C ASN A 111 -15.36 -15.21 -7.23
N ASN A 112 -15.54 -15.02 -5.91
CA ASN A 112 -15.21 -13.78 -5.15
C ASN A 112 -15.81 -12.49 -5.75
N THR A 113 -16.95 -12.59 -6.43
CA THR A 113 -17.64 -11.41 -6.95
C THR A 113 -18.30 -10.67 -5.80
N PHE A 114 -17.69 -9.56 -5.37
CA PHE A 114 -18.28 -8.66 -4.39
C PHE A 114 -19.27 -7.71 -5.06
N THR A 115 -20.57 -7.92 -4.86
CA THR A 115 -21.62 -7.03 -5.39
C THR A 115 -21.42 -5.57 -4.96
N ALA A 116 -20.81 -5.35 -3.79
CA ALA A 116 -20.47 -4.02 -3.27
C ALA A 116 -19.55 -3.21 -4.19
N ASN A 117 -18.70 -3.88 -4.99
CA ASN A 117 -17.82 -3.23 -5.95
C ASN A 117 -18.51 -2.84 -7.27
N GLY A 118 -19.81 -3.11 -7.42
CA GLY A 118 -20.57 -2.80 -8.64
C GLY A 118 -20.36 -1.36 -9.17
N PRO A 119 -20.49 -0.32 -8.34
CA PRO A 119 -20.23 1.06 -8.76
C PRO A 119 -18.78 1.30 -9.21
N ILE A 120 -17.80 0.72 -8.51
CA ILE A 120 -16.37 0.80 -8.89
C ILE A 120 -16.17 0.19 -10.28
N TRP A 121 -16.71 -0.99 -10.52
CA TRP A 121 -16.62 -1.70 -11.80
C TRP A 121 -17.34 -0.97 -12.94
N GLN A 122 -18.40 -0.23 -12.63
CA GLN A 122 -19.06 0.64 -13.60
C GLN A 122 -18.18 1.85 -13.97
N THR A 123 -17.56 2.51 -12.98
CA THR A 123 -16.67 3.67 -13.21
C THR A 123 -15.55 3.35 -14.19
N VAL A 124 -14.91 2.19 -14.05
CA VAL A 124 -13.78 1.79 -14.91
C VAL A 124 -14.19 0.98 -16.16
N GLY A 125 -15.50 0.78 -16.38
CA GLY A 125 -16.01 0.04 -17.54
C GLY A 125 -15.69 -1.46 -17.55
N LEU A 126 -15.47 -2.08 -16.38
CA LEU A 126 -14.92 -3.44 -16.28
C LEU A 126 -15.77 -4.49 -17.01
N GLN A 127 -17.11 -4.44 -16.85
CA GLN A 127 -18.01 -5.42 -17.45
C GLN A 127 -17.87 -5.45 -18.98
N GLN A 128 -17.79 -4.27 -19.61
CA GLN A 128 -17.62 -4.16 -21.05
C GLN A 128 -16.24 -4.68 -21.48
N ALA A 129 -15.17 -4.34 -20.75
CA ALA A 129 -13.82 -4.79 -21.04
C ALA A 129 -13.69 -6.32 -20.98
N GLN A 130 -14.26 -6.95 -19.95
CA GLN A 130 -14.27 -8.41 -19.80
C GLN A 130 -15.09 -9.10 -20.90
N GLN A 131 -16.22 -8.51 -21.34
CA GLN A 131 -16.98 -9.03 -22.47
C GLN A 131 -16.21 -8.98 -23.80
N GLN A 132 -15.34 -7.97 -23.97
CA GLN A 132 -14.49 -7.82 -25.14
C GLN A 132 -13.21 -8.68 -25.09
N THR A 133 -12.84 -9.18 -23.90
CA THR A 133 -11.61 -9.93 -23.66
C THR A 133 -11.89 -11.35 -23.15
N PRO A 134 -12.18 -12.32 -24.02
CA PRO A 134 -12.50 -13.70 -23.61
C PRO A 134 -11.35 -14.42 -22.88
N GLN A 135 -10.11 -13.95 -23.04
CA GLN A 135 -8.94 -14.45 -22.35
C GLN A 135 -8.94 -14.10 -20.86
N LEU A 136 -9.57 -12.98 -20.47
CA LEU A 136 -9.71 -12.54 -19.07
C LEU A 136 -8.39 -12.53 -18.27
N GLY A 137 -7.24 -12.26 -18.90
CA GLY A 137 -5.92 -12.29 -18.26
C GLY A 137 -5.15 -13.61 -18.38
N ASP A 138 -5.70 -14.62 -19.05
CA ASP A 138 -5.05 -15.92 -19.27
C ASP A 138 -3.66 -15.75 -19.89
N GLY A 139 -2.66 -16.44 -19.33
CA GLY A 139 -1.26 -16.38 -19.77
C GLY A 139 -0.49 -15.16 -19.24
N ILE A 140 -1.12 -14.23 -18.52
CA ILE A 140 -0.46 -13.10 -17.88
C ILE A 140 -0.20 -13.41 -16.41
N THR A 141 1.04 -13.24 -15.99
CA THR A 141 1.48 -13.33 -14.60
C THR A 141 1.70 -11.93 -14.02
N VAL A 142 1.02 -11.65 -12.91
CA VAL A 142 1.15 -10.43 -12.13
C VAL A 142 1.85 -10.75 -10.82
N ALA A 143 3.04 -10.20 -10.61
CA ALA A 143 3.73 -10.29 -9.33
C ALA A 143 3.17 -9.27 -8.34
N VAL A 144 2.92 -9.69 -7.10
CA VAL A 144 2.40 -8.87 -6.01
C VAL A 144 3.45 -8.81 -4.91
N ILE A 145 4.12 -7.67 -4.79
CA ILE A 145 5.14 -7.41 -3.77
C ILE A 145 4.47 -6.71 -2.58
N ASP A 146 4.24 -7.45 -1.50
CA ASP A 146 3.39 -6.99 -0.39
C ASP A 146 3.66 -7.76 0.93
N SER A 147 2.72 -7.73 1.89
CA SER A 147 2.78 -8.40 3.21
C SER A 147 2.71 -9.93 3.18
N GLY A 148 2.47 -10.50 1.99
CA GLY A 148 2.13 -11.90 1.78
C GLY A 148 0.72 -12.07 1.25
N ILE A 149 0.32 -13.32 1.04
CA ILE A 149 -1.05 -13.68 0.64
C ILE A 149 -1.50 -14.87 1.50
N ASP A 150 -2.78 -14.91 1.87
CA ASP A 150 -3.37 -16.11 2.44
C ASP A 150 -3.47 -17.23 1.38
N LEU A 151 -2.40 -18.04 1.25
CA LEU A 151 -2.25 -19.03 0.17
C LEU A 151 -3.40 -20.06 0.10
N PRO A 152 -3.98 -20.53 1.22
CA PRO A 152 -5.14 -21.42 1.22
C PRO A 152 -6.48 -20.75 0.93
N HIS A 153 -6.53 -19.43 0.77
CA HIS A 153 -7.77 -18.69 0.55
C HIS A 153 -8.42 -19.16 -0.76
N ALA A 154 -9.73 -19.43 -0.73
CA ALA A 154 -10.49 -19.96 -1.85
C ALA A 154 -10.34 -19.10 -3.11
N ALA A 155 -10.17 -17.78 -2.91
CA ALA A 155 -9.99 -16.82 -3.98
C ALA A 155 -8.82 -17.08 -4.92
N PHE A 156 -7.75 -17.73 -4.45
CA PHE A 156 -6.53 -17.95 -5.23
C PHE A 156 -6.40 -19.39 -5.74
N THR A 157 -7.45 -20.20 -5.59
CA THR A 157 -7.45 -21.61 -6.04
C THR A 157 -7.19 -21.68 -7.54
N GLY A 158 -6.03 -22.24 -7.92
CA GLY A 158 -5.64 -22.40 -9.33
C GLY A 158 -5.05 -21.14 -9.98
N HIS A 159 -4.87 -20.06 -9.23
CA HIS A 159 -4.36 -18.78 -9.75
C HIS A 159 -2.94 -18.44 -9.27
N LEU A 160 -2.34 -19.22 -8.37
CA LEU A 160 -1.00 -18.93 -7.84
C LEU A 160 0.11 -19.49 -8.73
N SER A 161 1.10 -18.66 -9.04
CA SER A 161 2.35 -19.07 -9.67
C SER A 161 3.13 -20.02 -8.78
N ALA A 162 3.79 -21.01 -9.41
CA ALA A 162 4.78 -21.85 -8.73
C ALA A 162 6.05 -21.06 -8.38
N SER A 163 6.37 -20.03 -9.16
CA SER A 163 7.50 -19.12 -8.91
C SER A 163 7.04 -18.05 -7.93
N ARG A 164 7.15 -18.33 -6.63
CA ARG A 164 6.73 -17.43 -5.54
C ARG A 164 7.77 -17.41 -4.43
N ARG A 165 7.84 -16.35 -3.63
CA ARG A 165 8.95 -16.17 -2.69
C ARG A 165 8.59 -15.35 -1.46
N ASP A 166 9.00 -15.82 -0.30
CA ASP A 166 9.10 -15.04 0.92
C ASP A 166 10.53 -14.51 1.10
N PHE A 167 10.68 -13.19 1.00
CA PHE A 167 11.97 -12.50 1.17
C PHE A 167 12.30 -12.24 2.63
N LEU A 168 11.31 -12.27 3.52
CA LEU A 168 11.53 -12.06 4.95
C LEU A 168 12.05 -13.34 5.62
N ASP A 169 11.42 -14.46 5.31
CA ASP A 169 11.74 -15.76 5.90
C ASP A 169 12.70 -16.59 5.02
N GLY A 170 12.93 -16.15 3.77
CA GLY A 170 13.93 -16.70 2.87
C GLY A 170 13.53 -18.02 2.21
N ASP A 171 12.23 -18.34 2.15
CA ASP A 171 11.68 -19.55 1.56
C ASP A 171 10.68 -19.27 0.42
N ASP A 172 10.04 -20.31 -0.13
CA ASP A 172 9.07 -20.18 -1.23
C ASP A 172 7.61 -20.22 -0.74
N VAL A 173 7.38 -19.81 0.52
CA VAL A 173 6.08 -19.82 1.20
C VAL A 173 5.71 -18.39 1.64
N PRO A 174 5.30 -17.50 0.70
CA PRO A 174 4.89 -16.12 1.00
C PRO A 174 3.50 -16.04 1.62
N GLN A 175 3.30 -16.81 2.67
CA GLN A 175 2.08 -16.84 3.45
C GLN A 175 1.93 -15.53 4.21
N GLU A 176 0.72 -14.97 4.22
CA GLU A 176 0.37 -13.84 5.08
C GLU A 176 0.75 -14.16 6.54
N GLY A 177 1.61 -13.33 7.11
CA GLY A 177 2.05 -13.44 8.50
C GLY A 177 1.31 -12.45 9.42
N GLY A 178 1.41 -12.67 10.73
CA GLY A 178 0.83 -11.77 11.73
C GLY A 178 -0.62 -12.10 12.10
N SER A 179 -1.35 -11.06 12.51
CA SER A 179 -2.69 -11.15 13.10
C SER A 179 -3.55 -9.95 12.71
N PRO A 180 -4.89 -10.00 12.86
CA PRO A 180 -5.77 -8.86 12.55
C PRO A 180 -5.49 -7.56 13.34
N SER A 181 -4.66 -7.61 14.40
CA SER A 181 -4.20 -6.39 15.09
C SER A 181 -2.99 -5.74 14.43
N ASP A 182 -2.29 -6.46 13.57
CA ASP A 182 -1.20 -5.94 12.78
C ASP A 182 -1.76 -5.15 11.60
N ILE A 183 -1.14 -4.00 11.36
CA ILE A 183 -1.72 -2.98 10.50
C ILE A 183 -1.82 -3.44 9.04
N ALA A 184 -0.85 -4.22 8.56
CA ALA A 184 -0.79 -4.72 7.19
C ALA A 184 -1.33 -6.14 7.01
N PHE A 185 -1.88 -6.75 8.07
CA PHE A 185 -2.44 -8.09 7.98
C PHE A 185 -3.61 -8.14 6.99
N GLY A 186 -3.45 -8.97 5.96
CA GLY A 186 -4.44 -9.18 4.90
C GLY A 186 -4.38 -8.16 3.77
N HIS A 187 -3.41 -7.25 3.78
CA HIS A 187 -3.25 -6.25 2.72
C HIS A 187 -2.87 -6.88 1.38
N GLY A 188 -1.79 -7.67 1.34
CA GLY A 188 -1.37 -8.34 0.11
C GLY A 188 -2.42 -9.33 -0.41
N THR A 189 -3.14 -9.99 0.50
CA THR A 189 -4.33 -10.78 0.18
C THR A 189 -5.40 -9.95 -0.56
N GLY A 190 -5.77 -8.78 -0.04
CA GLY A 190 -6.77 -7.91 -0.67
C GLY A 190 -6.30 -7.31 -2.00
N VAL A 191 -5.03 -6.90 -2.09
CA VAL A 191 -4.40 -6.37 -3.31
C VAL A 191 -4.42 -7.40 -4.44
N ALA A 192 -4.02 -8.65 -4.15
CA ALA A 192 -4.02 -9.72 -5.14
C ALA A 192 -5.43 -10.10 -5.60
N ASP A 193 -6.41 -10.07 -4.70
CA ASP A 193 -7.80 -10.35 -5.04
C ASP A 193 -8.39 -9.31 -5.99
N ILE A 194 -8.07 -8.02 -5.82
CA ILE A 194 -8.52 -6.97 -6.77
C ILE A 194 -8.01 -7.26 -8.19
N ILE A 195 -6.77 -7.72 -8.34
CA ILE A 195 -6.21 -8.10 -9.65
C ILE A 195 -7.07 -9.20 -10.28
N LEU A 196 -7.45 -10.23 -9.51
CA LEU A 196 -8.30 -11.32 -10.01
C LEU A 196 -9.77 -10.92 -10.21
N GLN A 197 -10.30 -9.94 -9.46
CA GLN A 197 -11.62 -9.39 -9.75
C GLN A 197 -11.65 -8.70 -11.13
N VAL A 198 -10.55 -8.05 -11.52
CA VAL A 198 -10.41 -7.38 -12.82
C VAL A 198 -10.02 -8.35 -13.94
N ALA A 199 -9.01 -9.21 -13.72
CA ALA A 199 -8.49 -10.20 -14.66
C ALA A 199 -8.62 -11.64 -14.09
N PRO A 200 -9.82 -12.25 -14.15
CA PRO A 200 -10.12 -13.52 -13.46
C PRO A 200 -9.30 -14.74 -13.86
N ARG A 201 -8.57 -14.69 -14.98
CA ARG A 201 -7.72 -15.79 -15.46
C ARG A 201 -6.23 -15.48 -15.40
N ALA A 202 -5.86 -14.35 -14.81
CA ALA A 202 -4.45 -14.04 -14.55
C ALA A 202 -3.85 -15.01 -13.52
N THR A 203 -2.53 -15.13 -13.56
CA THR A 203 -1.72 -15.83 -12.56
C THR A 203 -1.10 -14.82 -11.61
N ILE A 204 -1.24 -15.03 -10.30
CA ILE A 204 -0.65 -14.21 -9.25
C ILE A 204 0.68 -14.83 -8.80
N MET A 205 1.76 -14.06 -8.84
CA MET A 205 3.05 -14.39 -8.26
C MET A 205 3.20 -13.66 -6.91
N PRO A 206 2.89 -14.30 -5.76
CA PRO A 206 3.08 -13.67 -4.47
C PRO A 206 4.55 -13.54 -4.12
N LEU A 207 4.96 -12.33 -3.73
CA LEU A 207 6.29 -12.00 -3.25
C LEU A 207 6.16 -11.26 -1.92
N ARG A 208 6.35 -11.97 -0.81
CA ARG A 208 6.25 -11.38 0.53
C ARG A 208 7.55 -10.65 0.85
N ALA A 209 7.48 -9.34 1.00
CA ALA A 209 8.64 -8.49 1.30
C ALA A 209 8.34 -7.38 2.32
N LEU A 210 7.11 -7.34 2.84
CA LEU A 210 6.70 -6.45 3.93
C LEU A 210 6.30 -7.27 5.16
N GLN A 211 6.70 -6.79 6.33
CA GLN A 211 6.29 -7.36 7.60
C GLN A 211 4.80 -7.09 7.87
N PRO A 212 4.17 -7.81 8.81
CA PRO A 212 2.77 -7.59 9.16
C PRO A 212 2.46 -6.18 9.68
N ASP A 213 3.46 -5.46 10.18
CA ASP A 213 3.33 -4.04 10.56
C ASP A 213 3.46 -3.06 9.38
N GLY A 214 3.59 -3.58 8.16
CA GLY A 214 3.74 -2.80 6.93
C GLY A 214 5.16 -2.28 6.68
N SER A 215 6.13 -2.60 7.53
CA SER A 215 7.53 -2.19 7.35
C SER A 215 8.30 -3.15 6.44
N GLY A 216 9.32 -2.66 5.73
CA GLY A 216 10.20 -3.49 4.91
C GLY A 216 11.56 -2.84 4.64
N ASP A 217 12.47 -3.58 4.02
CA ASP A 217 13.78 -3.11 3.55
C ASP A 217 13.73 -2.91 2.03
N THR A 218 14.17 -1.75 1.54
CA THR A 218 14.22 -1.45 0.09
C THR A 218 14.99 -2.50 -0.70
N ARG A 219 15.97 -3.18 -0.10
CA ARG A 219 16.73 -4.26 -0.73
C ARG A 219 15.87 -5.48 -1.02
N GLU A 220 14.99 -5.85 -0.10
CA GLU A 220 14.09 -6.99 -0.32
C GLU A 220 13.05 -6.65 -1.38
N ILE A 221 12.59 -5.40 -1.44
CA ILE A 221 11.73 -4.92 -2.53
C ILE A 221 12.47 -4.96 -3.88
N ALA A 222 13.71 -4.47 -3.93
CA ALA A 222 14.53 -4.52 -5.14
C ALA A 222 14.81 -5.96 -5.59
N ALA A 223 15.10 -6.86 -4.65
CA ALA A 223 15.27 -8.29 -4.90
C ALA A 223 13.99 -8.95 -5.41
N ALA A 224 12.83 -8.59 -4.85
CA ALA A 224 11.53 -9.06 -5.29
C ALA A 224 11.18 -8.60 -6.71
N ILE A 225 11.47 -7.36 -7.07
CA ILE A 225 11.32 -6.85 -8.44
C ILE A 225 12.16 -7.69 -9.42
N ARG A 226 13.45 -7.88 -9.10
CA ARG A 226 14.35 -8.68 -9.95
C ARG A 226 13.89 -10.14 -10.06
N TYR A 227 13.41 -10.73 -8.97
CA TYR A 227 12.85 -12.07 -8.96
C TYR A 227 11.63 -12.18 -9.88
N ALA A 228 10.71 -11.22 -9.82
CA ALA A 228 9.54 -11.19 -10.68
C ALA A 228 9.92 -11.17 -12.17
N VAL A 229 10.87 -10.31 -12.53
CA VAL A 229 11.41 -10.21 -13.89
C VAL A 229 12.03 -11.55 -14.33
N GLN A 230 12.92 -12.11 -13.50
CA GLN A 230 13.62 -13.37 -13.81
C GLN A 230 12.67 -14.57 -13.95
N HIS A 231 11.53 -14.54 -13.26
CA HIS A 231 10.54 -15.62 -13.27
C HIS A 231 9.34 -15.34 -14.19
N GLY A 232 9.46 -14.36 -15.09
CA GLY A 232 8.56 -14.17 -16.21
C GLY A 232 7.24 -13.46 -15.88
N ALA A 233 7.20 -12.65 -14.81
CA ALA A 233 6.08 -11.74 -14.60
C ALA A 233 6.04 -10.68 -15.70
N GLN A 234 4.85 -10.38 -16.24
CA GLN A 234 4.64 -9.30 -17.19
C GLN A 234 4.28 -7.99 -16.50
N ILE A 235 3.74 -8.08 -15.28
CA ILE A 235 3.31 -6.94 -14.47
C ILE A 235 3.79 -7.16 -13.03
N ILE A 236 4.25 -6.10 -12.39
CA ILE A 236 4.60 -6.05 -10.97
C ILE A 236 3.68 -5.00 -10.33
N ASN A 237 2.91 -5.40 -9.33
CA ASN A 237 2.16 -4.50 -8.46
C ASN A 237 2.91 -4.37 -7.13
N ALA A 238 3.27 -3.15 -6.73
CA ALA A 238 3.88 -2.91 -5.42
C ALA A 238 3.26 -1.71 -4.71
N SER A 239 2.78 -1.95 -3.49
CA SER A 239 2.10 -0.98 -2.64
C SER A 239 3.05 -0.44 -1.57
N VAL A 240 4.14 0.20 -2.01
CA VAL A 240 5.27 0.57 -1.14
C VAL A 240 5.60 2.05 -1.22
N ALA A 241 6.07 2.60 -0.10
CA ALA A 241 6.67 3.93 -0.05
C ALA A 241 7.96 3.91 0.77
N SER A 242 8.98 4.65 0.32
CA SER A 242 10.26 4.76 1.04
C SER A 242 10.95 6.09 0.75
N GLU A 243 12.08 6.31 1.41
CA GLU A 243 13.06 7.27 0.92
C GLU A 243 13.73 6.76 -0.37
N PRO A 244 14.28 7.65 -1.22
CA PRO A 244 15.00 7.27 -2.42
C PRO A 244 16.13 6.28 -2.15
N ASP A 245 16.25 5.27 -3.01
CA ASP A 245 17.22 4.20 -2.88
C ASP A 245 17.74 3.77 -4.26
N ALA A 246 19.05 3.85 -4.46
CA ALA A 246 19.66 3.60 -5.76
C ALA A 246 19.53 2.14 -6.24
N ASP A 247 19.45 1.17 -5.33
CA ASP A 247 19.26 -0.23 -5.71
C ASP A 247 17.82 -0.49 -6.15
N LEU A 248 16.85 0.15 -5.49
CA LEU A 248 15.46 0.10 -5.92
C LEU A 248 15.26 0.81 -7.28
N ASP A 249 15.88 1.97 -7.50
CA ASP A 249 15.88 2.63 -8.83
C ASP A 249 16.49 1.72 -9.92
N ALA A 250 17.59 1.03 -9.60
CA ALA A 250 18.21 0.08 -10.53
C ALA A 250 17.27 -1.09 -10.85
N ALA A 251 16.63 -1.69 -9.83
CA ALA A 251 15.67 -2.76 -10.03
C ALA A 251 14.46 -2.35 -10.88
N LEU A 252 13.94 -1.13 -10.68
CA LEU A 252 12.88 -0.56 -11.51
C LEU A 252 13.33 -0.38 -12.97
N SER A 253 14.56 0.12 -13.18
CA SER A 253 15.14 0.25 -14.51
C SER A 253 15.36 -1.09 -15.19
N GLU A 254 15.80 -2.12 -14.45
CA GLU A 254 15.95 -3.49 -14.95
C GLU A 254 14.60 -4.09 -15.38
N ALA A 255 13.54 -3.89 -14.59
CA ALA A 255 12.19 -4.33 -14.94
C ALA A 255 11.68 -3.65 -16.23
N ALA A 256 11.86 -2.34 -16.33
CA ALA A 256 11.50 -1.59 -17.53
C ALA A 256 12.29 -2.03 -18.76
N ALA A 257 13.60 -2.28 -18.61
CA ALA A 257 14.45 -2.78 -19.70
C ALA A 257 14.03 -4.20 -20.16
N ALA A 258 13.46 -5.01 -19.27
CA ALA A 258 12.88 -6.30 -19.58
C ALA A 258 11.46 -6.23 -20.18
N GLY A 259 10.88 -5.03 -20.30
CA GLY A 259 9.51 -4.83 -20.79
C GLY A 259 8.43 -5.23 -19.79
N VAL A 260 8.77 -5.32 -18.49
CA VAL A 260 7.83 -5.61 -17.41
C VAL A 260 7.20 -4.32 -16.92
N TYR A 261 5.86 -4.28 -16.87
CA TYR A 261 5.15 -3.13 -16.32
C TYR A 261 5.25 -3.12 -14.80
N VAL A 262 5.53 -1.97 -14.19
CA VAL A 262 5.57 -1.80 -12.73
C VAL A 262 4.52 -0.78 -12.32
N VAL A 263 3.55 -1.22 -11.52
CA VAL A 263 2.44 -0.40 -11.04
C VAL A 263 2.65 -0.11 -9.56
N LEU A 264 2.78 1.18 -9.23
CA LEU A 264 3.14 1.67 -7.91
C LEU A 264 2.03 2.57 -7.35
N SER A 265 1.65 2.35 -6.09
CA SER A 265 0.70 3.22 -5.39
C SER A 265 1.29 4.61 -5.14
N ALA A 266 0.54 5.67 -5.40
CA ALA A 266 1.05 7.04 -5.31
C ALA A 266 1.35 7.53 -3.87
N GLY A 267 0.81 6.87 -2.85
CA GLY A 267 0.89 7.28 -1.44
C GLY A 267 -0.40 7.95 -0.95
N ASN A 268 -0.54 8.04 0.37
CA ASN A 268 -1.79 8.45 1.03
C ASN A 268 -1.62 9.70 1.93
N THR A 269 -0.69 10.59 1.58
CA THR A 269 -0.41 11.82 2.35
C THR A 269 -1.41 12.95 2.14
N GLY A 270 -2.26 12.83 1.12
CA GLY A 270 -3.20 13.87 0.68
C GLY A 270 -2.50 15.10 0.09
N ALA A 271 -1.20 14.99 -0.21
CA ALA A 271 -0.33 16.08 -0.62
C ALA A 271 0.52 15.72 -1.85
N SER A 272 1.14 16.75 -2.42
CA SER A 272 2.14 16.63 -3.46
C SER A 272 3.55 16.74 -2.86
N PRO A 273 4.56 16.02 -3.39
CA PRO A 273 4.51 15.12 -4.55
C PRO A 273 3.95 13.73 -4.25
N VAL A 274 3.81 12.93 -5.31
CA VAL A 274 3.69 11.47 -5.23
C VAL A 274 4.89 10.91 -4.43
N LEU A 275 4.67 9.86 -3.65
CA LEU A 275 5.75 9.25 -2.86
C LEU A 275 6.72 8.44 -3.73
N TYR A 276 7.96 8.29 -3.26
CA TYR A 276 8.90 7.35 -3.86
C TYR A 276 8.55 5.91 -3.41
N PRO A 277 8.70 4.88 -4.27
CA PRO A 277 9.21 4.93 -5.63
C PRO A 277 8.22 5.39 -6.71
N ALA A 278 6.91 5.49 -6.42
CA ALA A 278 5.92 5.80 -7.45
C ALA A 278 6.22 7.06 -8.27
N ARG A 279 6.79 8.11 -7.67
CA ARG A 279 7.15 9.34 -8.41
C ARG A 279 8.21 9.14 -9.51
N THR A 280 8.99 8.06 -9.47
CA THR A 280 9.98 7.74 -10.53
C THR A 280 9.31 7.25 -11.82
N ALA A 281 8.00 6.96 -11.78
CA ALA A 281 7.17 6.71 -12.97
C ALA A 281 7.18 7.89 -13.93
N SER A 282 7.29 9.12 -13.41
CA SER A 282 7.31 10.32 -14.23
C SER A 282 8.73 10.70 -14.64
N GLY A 283 8.96 10.81 -15.94
CA GLY A 283 10.27 11.10 -16.47
C GLY A 283 10.36 10.84 -17.96
N THR A 284 11.59 10.84 -18.48
CA THR A 284 11.87 10.45 -19.86
C THR A 284 12.78 9.22 -19.86
N GLY A 285 12.48 8.23 -20.71
CA GLY A 285 13.27 7.01 -20.82
C GLY A 285 12.45 5.73 -20.60
N ALA A 286 13.13 4.58 -20.58
CA ALA A 286 12.50 3.27 -20.50
C ALA A 286 11.69 3.08 -19.19
N THR A 287 12.21 3.56 -18.05
CA THR A 287 11.50 3.49 -16.76
C THR A 287 10.14 4.19 -16.80
N ALA A 288 10.07 5.39 -17.38
CA ALA A 288 8.80 6.12 -17.52
C ALA A 288 7.82 5.48 -18.51
N ALA A 289 8.30 4.63 -19.43
CA ALA A 289 7.44 3.92 -20.38
C ALA A 289 6.80 2.65 -19.78
N SER A 290 7.32 2.16 -18.66
CA SER A 290 6.92 0.88 -18.06
C SER A 290 6.54 0.99 -16.59
N THR A 291 6.78 2.11 -15.92
CA THR A 291 6.37 2.35 -14.53
C THR A 291 5.17 3.30 -14.48
N LEU A 292 4.13 2.96 -13.72
CA LEU A 292 2.89 3.71 -13.59
C LEU A 292 2.65 4.05 -12.13
N SER A 293 2.44 5.33 -11.83
CA SER A 293 2.04 5.81 -10.51
C SER A 293 0.51 5.94 -10.44
N VAL A 294 -0.09 5.30 -9.45
CA VAL A 294 -1.55 5.18 -9.36
C VAL A 294 -2.08 5.87 -8.11
N GLY A 295 -2.88 6.90 -8.33
CA GLY A 295 -3.62 7.61 -7.29
C GLY A 295 -5.01 7.03 -7.07
N SER A 296 -5.66 7.46 -5.99
CA SER A 296 -6.98 7.00 -5.59
C SER A 296 -8.03 8.06 -5.89
N SER A 297 -9.16 7.61 -6.40
CA SER A 297 -10.39 8.39 -6.56
C SER A 297 -11.57 7.71 -5.87
N SER A 298 -12.65 8.47 -5.73
CA SER A 298 -13.98 7.93 -5.43
C SER A 298 -14.65 7.44 -6.72
N THR A 299 -15.78 6.75 -6.60
CA THR A 299 -16.57 6.29 -7.76
C THR A 299 -17.12 7.42 -8.64
N SER A 300 -17.07 8.68 -8.19
CA SER A 300 -17.43 9.86 -8.99
C SER A 300 -16.24 10.52 -9.71
N GLY A 301 -15.05 9.89 -9.67
CA GLY A 301 -13.83 10.41 -10.30
C GLY A 301 -13.20 11.59 -9.54
N VAL A 302 -13.67 11.87 -8.32
CA VAL A 302 -13.05 12.89 -7.46
C VAL A 302 -11.84 12.24 -6.78
N ARG A 303 -10.67 12.88 -6.86
CA ARG A 303 -9.47 12.41 -6.15
C ARG A 303 -9.79 12.23 -4.66
N SER A 304 -9.46 11.06 -4.13
CA SER A 304 -9.58 10.78 -2.71
C SER A 304 -8.78 11.79 -1.90
N SER A 305 -9.34 12.29 -0.80
CA SER A 305 -8.68 13.35 -0.01
C SER A 305 -7.29 12.94 0.47
N PHE A 306 -7.11 11.66 0.79
CA PHE A 306 -5.83 11.07 1.18
C PHE A 306 -4.87 10.80 0.01
N SER A 307 -5.31 10.72 -1.25
CA SER A 307 -4.40 10.33 -2.34
C SER A 307 -3.31 11.38 -2.54
N SER A 308 -2.04 10.98 -2.53
CA SER A 308 -0.97 11.84 -3.03
C SER A 308 -1.18 12.16 -4.51
N TYR A 309 -0.66 13.30 -4.95
CA TYR A 309 -0.89 13.83 -6.30
C TYR A 309 0.29 14.69 -6.77
N GLY A 310 0.34 15.03 -8.06
CA GLY A 310 1.44 15.83 -8.58
C GLY A 310 1.62 15.67 -10.08
N GLU A 311 2.66 16.31 -10.60
CA GLU A 311 3.08 16.10 -12.00
C GLU A 311 3.59 14.68 -12.25
N ASP A 312 3.96 14.00 -11.17
CA ASP A 312 4.50 12.64 -11.24
C ASP A 312 3.43 11.54 -11.24
N LEU A 313 2.16 11.94 -11.18
CA LEU A 313 1.02 11.03 -11.14
C LEU A 313 0.62 10.64 -12.56
N GLU A 314 0.48 9.34 -12.83
CA GLU A 314 0.12 8.85 -14.15
C GLU A 314 -1.40 8.75 -14.33
N VAL A 315 -2.09 8.07 -13.40
CA VAL A 315 -3.51 7.80 -13.51
C VAL A 315 -4.16 7.69 -12.13
N LEU A 316 -5.47 7.94 -12.07
CA LEU A 316 -6.32 7.65 -10.93
C LEU A 316 -7.11 6.35 -11.18
N ALA A 317 -7.37 5.59 -10.12
CA ALA A 317 -8.36 4.53 -10.15
C ALA A 317 -9.16 4.54 -8.83
N PRO A 318 -10.36 3.93 -8.78
CA PRO A 318 -11.15 3.98 -7.57
C PRO A 318 -10.42 3.26 -6.44
N GLY A 319 -10.25 3.93 -5.31
CA GLY A 319 -9.55 3.39 -4.14
C GLY A 319 -10.30 3.63 -2.84
N GLU A 320 -11.60 3.94 -2.90
CA GLU A 320 -12.47 4.12 -1.74
C GLU A 320 -13.52 3.02 -1.66
N GLY A 321 -13.59 2.33 -0.52
CA GLY A 321 -14.65 1.35 -0.26
C GLY A 321 -14.54 0.09 -1.11
N VAL A 322 -13.32 -0.37 -1.38
CA VAL A 322 -13.05 -1.54 -2.23
C VAL A 322 -13.18 -2.82 -1.41
N ALA A 323 -14.17 -3.65 -1.71
CA ALA A 323 -14.35 -4.96 -1.09
C ALA A 323 -13.38 -6.00 -1.68
N THR A 324 -12.73 -6.78 -0.83
CA THR A 324 -11.69 -7.75 -1.22
C THR A 324 -11.71 -8.99 -0.33
N ALA A 325 -11.03 -10.04 -0.79
CA ALA A 325 -10.63 -11.17 0.06
C ALA A 325 -9.81 -10.72 1.28
N TYR A 326 -9.96 -11.43 2.39
CA TYR A 326 -9.21 -11.22 3.63
C TYR A 326 -8.81 -12.58 4.22
N PRO A 327 -7.65 -12.70 4.89
CA PRO A 327 -7.17 -13.99 5.40
C PRO A 327 -8.21 -14.76 6.20
N GLY A 328 -8.22 -16.08 6.05
CA GLY A 328 -9.17 -16.98 6.72
C GLY A 328 -10.51 -17.15 5.97
N ASN A 329 -10.53 -16.96 4.65
CA ASN A 329 -11.75 -16.93 3.83
C ASN A 329 -12.76 -15.87 4.28
N HIS A 330 -12.24 -14.73 4.75
CA HIS A 330 -13.01 -13.57 5.13
C HIS A 330 -13.03 -12.54 3.99
N ALA A 331 -13.76 -11.45 4.22
CA ALA A 331 -13.76 -10.30 3.34
C ALA A 331 -13.52 -9.03 4.15
N ALA A 332 -12.95 -8.02 3.49
CA ALA A 332 -12.71 -6.71 4.06
C ALA A 332 -13.00 -5.62 3.02
N VAL A 333 -13.39 -4.43 3.49
CA VAL A 333 -13.56 -3.24 2.66
C VAL A 333 -12.44 -2.28 2.99
N TRP A 334 -11.70 -1.86 1.96
CA TRP A 334 -10.50 -1.06 2.11
C TRP A 334 -10.61 0.30 1.45
N ARG A 335 -9.69 1.19 1.82
CA ARG A 335 -9.40 2.39 1.06
C ARG A 335 -7.90 2.63 0.99
N GLY A 336 -7.42 3.25 -0.09
CA GLY A 336 -6.02 3.61 -0.26
C GLY A 336 -5.58 3.53 -1.71
N THR A 337 -4.48 4.23 -2.03
CA THR A 337 -3.81 4.09 -3.34
C THR A 337 -3.32 2.66 -3.59
N SER A 338 -3.02 1.91 -2.53
CA SER A 338 -2.71 0.46 -2.58
C SER A 338 -3.85 -0.40 -3.14
N PHE A 339 -5.09 0.06 -3.08
CA PHE A 339 -6.26 -0.65 -3.60
C PHE A 339 -6.71 -0.10 -4.98
N ALA A 340 -6.20 1.06 -5.38
CA ALA A 340 -6.35 1.60 -6.73
C ALA A 340 -5.32 0.98 -7.71
N ALA A 341 -4.05 0.88 -7.29
CA ALA A 341 -2.96 0.27 -8.06
C ALA A 341 -3.28 -1.14 -8.63
N PRO A 342 -3.82 -2.10 -7.86
CA PRO A 342 -4.16 -3.41 -8.39
C PRO A 342 -5.28 -3.40 -9.44
N MET A 343 -6.13 -2.38 -9.49
CA MET A 343 -7.11 -2.24 -10.57
C MET A 343 -6.43 -1.91 -11.90
N VAL A 344 -5.41 -1.05 -11.88
CA VAL A 344 -4.55 -0.75 -13.03
C VAL A 344 -3.78 -2.00 -13.45
N SER A 345 -3.18 -2.72 -12.49
CA SER A 345 -2.48 -4.00 -12.75
C SER A 345 -3.40 -5.04 -13.40
N GLY A 346 -4.63 -5.20 -12.92
CA GLY A 346 -5.62 -6.07 -13.55
C GLY A 346 -6.06 -5.58 -14.94
N GLY A 347 -6.22 -4.27 -15.12
CA GLY A 347 -6.55 -3.67 -16.42
C GLY A 347 -5.48 -3.93 -17.47
N LEU A 348 -4.21 -3.80 -17.09
CA LEU A 348 -3.07 -4.18 -17.92
C LEU A 348 -3.08 -5.68 -18.24
N ALA A 349 -3.40 -6.55 -17.27
CA ALA A 349 -3.45 -7.99 -17.51
C ALA A 349 -4.55 -8.37 -18.51
N LEU A 350 -5.74 -7.76 -18.41
CA LEU A 350 -6.79 -7.90 -19.43
C LEU A 350 -6.28 -7.44 -20.79
N ALA A 351 -5.75 -6.22 -20.87
CA ALA A 351 -5.28 -5.61 -22.09
C ALA A 351 -4.18 -6.42 -22.79
N LEU A 352 -3.18 -6.93 -22.05
CA LEU A 352 -2.11 -7.77 -22.59
C LEU A 352 -2.64 -9.11 -23.09
N SER A 353 -3.57 -9.73 -22.36
CA SER A 353 -4.22 -10.98 -22.81
C SER A 353 -5.09 -10.77 -24.06
N HIS A 354 -5.61 -9.55 -24.26
CA HIS A 354 -6.42 -9.17 -25.42
C HIS A 354 -5.57 -8.89 -26.66
N ALA A 355 -4.55 -8.05 -26.54
CA ALA A 355 -3.71 -7.59 -27.64
C ALA A 355 -2.84 -8.70 -28.27
N GLY A 356 -2.56 -9.77 -27.51
CA GLY A 356 -1.57 -10.77 -27.87
C GLY A 356 -0.14 -10.21 -27.83
N SER A 357 0.85 -11.02 -28.21
CA SER A 357 2.28 -10.69 -28.10
C SER A 357 2.80 -9.66 -29.13
N ALA A 358 1.93 -8.80 -29.66
CA ALA A 358 2.33 -7.72 -30.58
C ALA A 358 2.78 -6.49 -29.77
N GLY A 359 3.89 -5.86 -30.18
CA GLY A 359 4.61 -4.78 -29.48
C GLY A 359 3.86 -3.44 -29.36
N VAL A 360 2.62 -3.47 -28.86
CA VAL A 360 1.83 -2.30 -28.47
C VAL A 360 2.28 -1.87 -27.08
N ASN A 361 2.59 -0.58 -26.93
CA ASN A 361 2.84 -0.01 -25.62
C ASN A 361 1.49 0.16 -24.88
N VAL A 362 1.09 -0.87 -24.12
CA VAL A 362 -0.19 -0.90 -23.39
C VAL A 362 -0.26 0.19 -22.32
N ALA A 363 0.85 0.53 -21.66
CA ALA A 363 0.92 1.62 -20.70
C ALA A 363 0.55 2.97 -21.35
N ALA A 364 1.13 3.29 -22.51
CA ALA A 364 0.77 4.51 -23.23
C ALA A 364 -0.71 4.54 -23.64
N ARG A 365 -1.28 3.40 -24.07
CA ARG A 365 -2.71 3.30 -24.37
C ARG A 365 -3.59 3.47 -23.15
N LEU A 366 -3.15 2.98 -21.99
CA LEU A 366 -3.87 3.17 -20.72
C LEU A 366 -3.99 4.65 -20.39
N SER A 367 -2.90 5.40 -20.55
CA SER A 367 -2.86 6.85 -20.32
C SER A 367 -3.70 7.61 -21.35
N ASP A 368 -3.56 7.29 -22.65
CA ASP A 368 -4.33 7.93 -23.73
C ASP A 368 -5.85 7.73 -23.61
N THR A 369 -6.27 6.63 -22.99
CA THR A 369 -7.69 6.24 -22.85
C THR A 369 -8.29 6.60 -21.50
N ALA A 370 -7.49 7.16 -20.58
CA ALA A 370 -7.97 7.62 -19.29
C ALA A 370 -9.06 8.70 -19.46
N THR A 371 -10.07 8.65 -18.59
CA THR A 371 -11.18 9.61 -18.60
C THR A 371 -10.73 10.88 -17.91
N ASN A 372 -10.73 12.01 -18.61
CA ASN A 372 -10.41 13.30 -18.00
C ASN A 372 -11.42 13.63 -16.87
N VAL A 373 -10.90 13.84 -15.66
CA VAL A 373 -11.67 14.16 -14.45
C VAL A 373 -11.35 15.55 -13.87
N ASP A 374 -10.70 16.41 -14.65
CA ASP A 374 -10.29 17.74 -14.18
C ASP A 374 -11.50 18.58 -13.76
N ARG A 375 -12.60 18.47 -14.51
CA ARG A 375 -13.82 19.24 -14.25
C ARG A 375 -14.43 18.93 -12.88
N VAL A 376 -14.42 17.66 -12.47
CA VAL A 376 -14.97 17.25 -11.17
C VAL A 376 -13.98 17.49 -10.02
N ASN A 377 -12.72 17.77 -10.35
CA ASN A 377 -11.64 18.10 -9.43
C ASN A 377 -11.21 19.58 -9.52
N ALA A 378 -12.02 20.47 -10.10
CA ALA A 378 -11.61 21.85 -10.37
C ALA A 378 -11.14 22.63 -9.12
N ALA A 379 -11.61 22.24 -7.91
CA ALA A 379 -11.18 22.83 -6.65
C ALA A 379 -9.85 22.29 -6.11
N SER A 380 -9.40 21.13 -6.58
CA SER A 380 -8.13 20.48 -6.19
C SER A 380 -7.01 20.70 -7.20
N LEU A 381 -7.30 21.31 -8.35
CA LEU A 381 -6.30 21.67 -9.37
C LEU A 381 -5.62 23.01 -9.04
N LEU A 382 -4.30 23.01 -8.96
CA LEU A 382 -3.52 24.26 -8.95
C LEU A 382 -3.56 24.91 -10.34
N PRO A 383 -3.61 26.25 -10.46
CA PRO A 383 -3.61 26.91 -11.77
C PRO A 383 -2.39 26.51 -12.61
N GLY A 384 -2.62 25.91 -13.78
CA GLY A 384 -1.59 25.68 -14.80
C GLY A 384 -0.82 24.35 -14.74
N LYS A 385 -1.22 23.37 -13.91
CA LYS A 385 -0.67 22.00 -13.96
C LYS A 385 -1.80 20.96 -13.86
N SER A 386 -1.80 19.98 -14.75
CA SER A 386 -2.55 18.73 -14.55
C SER A 386 -1.83 17.97 -13.43
N THR A 387 -2.37 18.01 -12.21
CA THR A 387 -1.81 17.30 -11.05
C THR A 387 -2.49 15.96 -10.79
N LEU A 388 -3.32 15.50 -11.73
CA LEU A 388 -4.16 14.30 -11.63
C LEU A 388 -3.77 13.24 -12.67
N GLY A 389 -2.59 13.40 -13.28
CA GLY A 389 -2.15 12.57 -14.41
C GLY A 389 -3.07 12.68 -15.62
N TYR A 390 -3.18 11.60 -16.37
CA TYR A 390 -4.03 11.52 -17.57
C TYR A 390 -5.52 11.40 -17.25
N GLY A 391 -5.89 11.15 -15.99
CA GLY A 391 -7.26 11.07 -15.53
C GLY A 391 -7.59 9.74 -14.86
N GLU A 392 -8.87 9.34 -14.91
CA GLU A 392 -9.39 8.12 -14.30
C GLU A 392 -9.26 6.91 -15.23
N LEU A 393 -8.84 5.76 -14.69
CA LEU A 393 -8.72 4.49 -15.40
C LEU A 393 -10.01 4.13 -16.15
N ASN A 394 -9.89 3.80 -17.44
CA ASN A 394 -10.99 3.31 -18.26
C ASN A 394 -10.58 2.02 -18.99
N ILE A 395 -10.88 0.88 -18.38
CA ILE A 395 -10.45 -0.43 -18.88
C ILE A 395 -11.17 -0.77 -20.19
N ALA A 396 -12.44 -0.37 -20.35
CA ALA A 396 -13.18 -0.58 -21.59
C ALA A 396 -12.55 0.17 -22.77
N ALA A 397 -12.21 1.45 -22.57
CA ALA A 397 -11.54 2.25 -23.60
C ALA A 397 -10.13 1.72 -23.90
N LEU A 398 -9.38 1.30 -22.87
CA LEU A 398 -8.08 0.66 -23.03
C LEU A 398 -8.17 -0.58 -23.92
N VAL A 399 -9.02 -1.55 -23.58
CA VAL A 399 -9.19 -2.79 -24.36
C VAL A 399 -9.64 -2.48 -25.78
N ALA A 400 -10.61 -1.57 -25.96
CA ALA A 400 -11.10 -1.18 -27.28
C ALA A 400 -10.02 -0.51 -28.15
N SER A 401 -9.03 0.16 -27.56
CA SER A 401 -7.92 0.79 -28.28
C SER A 401 -6.87 -0.19 -28.84
N LEU A 402 -6.98 -1.47 -28.47
CA LEU A 402 -6.04 -2.54 -28.82
C LEU A 402 -6.58 -3.48 -29.91
N GLN A 403 -7.75 -3.16 -30.48
CA GLN A 403 -8.33 -3.77 -31.68
C GLN A 403 -7.75 -3.14 -32.95
#